data_AF-A0A3Q4GMU9-F1
#
_entry.id   AF-A0A3Q4GMU9-F1
#
_cell.length_a   1.000
_cell.length_b   1.000
_cell.length_c   1.000
_cell.angle_alpha   90.00
_cell.angle_beta   90.00
_cell.angle_gamma   90.00
#
_symmetry.space_group_name_H-M   'P 1'
#
loop_
_entity.id
_entity.type
_entity.pdbx_description
1 polymer ?
#
loop_
_entity_poly.entity_id
_entity_poly.type
_entity_poly.pdbx_seq_one_letter_code
_entity_poly.pdbx_strand_id
1 'polypeptide(L)'
;MQSPDESQVWGPGQSLWGLIAEHVSESELPKIYTALGHSLVDVYTDMHTEVREMWHKMWQENQRSGKHGGGAGTPLPHLQGAPLVDPPAVKELLRAEVKMLLQTLGEKASRAGRDVEELLHRYKPETLNYALGHRDRCYTNCTNPEDTDSGSRLARAQACFIY
;
A
#
# COMPACT_ATOMS: atom_id res chain seq x y z
N MET A 1 20.29 15.75 20.62
CA MET A 1 19.96 14.33 20.35
C MET A 1 19.59 14.24 18.89
N GLN A 2 20.42 13.58 18.07
CA GLN A 2 20.09 13.30 16.68
C GLN A 2 19.11 12.13 16.67
N SER A 3 17.89 12.40 16.22
CA SER A 3 16.89 11.37 15.93
C SER A 3 17.38 10.60 14.70
N PRO A 4 17.47 9.26 14.75
CA PRO A 4 17.69 8.49 13.54
C PRO A 4 16.53 8.73 12.59
N ASP A 5 16.89 9.18 11.40
CA ASP A 5 16.00 9.52 10.30
C ASP A 5 15.11 8.31 9.95
N GLU A 6 13.80 8.46 10.17
CA GLU A 6 12.74 7.49 9.79
C GLU A 6 12.63 7.29 8.26
N SER A 7 13.56 7.85 7.48
CA SER A 7 13.70 7.63 6.04
C SER A 7 14.35 6.29 5.66
N GLN A 8 14.90 5.54 6.62
CA GLN A 8 15.65 4.29 6.36
C GLN A 8 14.80 3.09 5.94
N VAL A 9 13.49 3.21 5.83
CA VAL A 9 12.62 2.04 5.68
C VAL A 9 12.67 1.44 4.26
N TRP A 10 13.15 2.17 3.24
CA TRP A 10 12.89 1.81 1.82
C TRP A 10 14.15 1.51 0.98
N GLY A 11 15.14 0.82 1.54
CA GLY A 11 16.27 0.31 0.77
C GLY A 11 17.00 -0.85 1.45
N PRO A 12 17.74 -1.68 0.69
CA PRO A 12 18.66 -2.63 1.28
C PRO A 12 19.68 -1.81 2.07
N GLY A 13 19.70 -2.05 3.38
CA GLY A 13 20.57 -1.34 4.31
C GLY A 13 22.05 -1.52 3.99
N GLN A 14 22.89 -0.99 4.87
CA GLN A 14 24.32 -1.24 4.79
C GLN A 14 24.62 -2.72 5.13
N SER A 15 25.58 -3.33 4.43
CA SER A 15 26.03 -4.67 4.77
C SER A 15 26.75 -4.65 6.13
N LEU A 16 26.65 -5.74 6.89
CA LEU A 16 27.35 -5.87 8.17
C LEU A 16 28.87 -5.72 7.98
N TRP A 17 29.43 -6.29 6.90
CA TRP A 17 30.84 -6.10 6.57
C TRP A 17 31.19 -4.65 6.25
N GLY A 18 30.33 -3.92 5.55
CA GLY A 18 30.50 -2.49 5.30
C GLY A 18 30.49 -1.66 6.59
N LEU A 19 29.60 -2.00 7.53
CA LEU A 19 29.56 -1.38 8.86
C LEU A 19 30.85 -1.64 9.65
N ILE A 20 31.34 -2.88 9.64
CA ILE A 20 32.60 -3.25 10.30
C ILE A 20 33.76 -2.49 9.67
N ALA A 21 33.82 -2.41 8.34
CA ALA A 21 34.88 -1.70 7.62
C ALA A 21 34.91 -0.18 7.91
N GLU A 22 33.77 0.43 8.22
CA GLU A 22 33.70 1.85 8.58
C GLU A 22 34.10 2.14 10.04
N HIS A 23 33.90 1.18 10.94
CA HIS A 23 34.09 1.40 12.39
C HIS A 23 35.39 0.81 12.94
N VAL A 24 36.05 -0.07 12.19
CA VAL A 24 37.27 -0.75 12.61
C VAL A 24 38.48 -0.14 11.91
N SER A 25 39.59 -0.02 12.64
CA SER A 25 40.86 0.49 12.09
C SER A 25 41.38 -0.43 10.98
N GLU A 26 42.00 0.15 9.95
CA GLU A 26 42.58 -0.61 8.81
C GLU A 26 43.58 -1.69 9.24
N SER A 27 44.24 -1.52 10.39
CA SER A 27 45.18 -2.49 10.96
C SER A 27 44.53 -3.70 11.64
N GLU A 28 43.24 -3.60 11.99
CA GLU A 28 42.46 -4.63 12.68
C GLU A 28 41.51 -5.36 11.74
N LEU A 29 41.07 -4.70 10.67
CA LEU A 29 40.24 -5.28 9.62
C LEU A 29 40.76 -6.63 9.09
N PRO A 30 42.06 -6.78 8.73
CA PRO A 30 42.60 -8.06 8.28
C PRO A 30 42.48 -9.18 9.32
N LYS A 31 42.58 -8.84 10.61
CA LYS A 31 42.46 -9.82 11.71
C LYS A 31 41.03 -10.31 11.85
N ILE A 32 40.06 -9.39 11.76
CA ILE A 32 38.65 -9.73 11.77
C ILE A 32 38.28 -10.52 10.51
N TYR A 33 38.82 -10.13 9.35
CA TYR A 33 38.64 -10.81 8.08
C TYR A 33 39.13 -12.26 8.14
N THR A 34 40.31 -12.50 8.71
CA THR A 34 40.83 -13.85 8.94
C THR A 34 40.04 -14.62 10.00
N ALA A 35 39.58 -13.96 11.07
CA ALA A 35 38.81 -14.60 12.14
C ALA A 35 37.40 -15.05 11.70
N LEU A 36 36.72 -14.25 10.88
CA LEU A 36 35.44 -14.63 10.26
C LEU A 36 35.62 -15.66 9.14
N GLY A 37 36.80 -15.65 8.51
CA GLY A 37 37.12 -16.48 7.36
C GLY A 37 36.89 -15.75 6.04
N HIS A 38 37.94 -15.69 5.23
CA HIS A 38 37.98 -14.99 3.94
C HIS A 38 36.80 -15.35 3.03
N SER A 39 36.61 -16.65 2.77
CA SER A 39 35.55 -17.12 1.87
C SER A 39 34.14 -16.75 2.34
N LEU A 40 33.88 -16.70 3.65
CA LEU A 40 32.56 -16.37 4.18
C LEU A 40 32.25 -14.88 3.94
N VAL A 41 33.23 -14.03 4.22
CA VAL A 41 33.09 -12.58 4.06
C VAL A 41 33.00 -12.18 2.59
N ASP A 42 33.78 -12.82 1.72
CA ASP A 42 33.71 -12.62 0.26
C ASP A 42 32.32 -12.96 -0.27
N VAL A 43 31.83 -14.19 -0.02
CA VAL A 43 30.50 -14.64 -0.49
C VAL A 43 29.38 -13.78 0.09
N TYR A 44 29.48 -13.41 1.37
CA TYR A 44 28.51 -12.52 2.00
C TYR A 44 28.48 -11.13 1.33
N THR A 45 29.66 -10.58 1.06
CA THR A 45 29.79 -9.24 0.45
C THR A 45 29.26 -9.26 -0.98
N ASP A 46 29.62 -10.28 -1.77
CA ASP A 46 29.14 -10.47 -3.14
C ASP A 46 27.61 -10.62 -3.20
N MET A 47 27.03 -11.44 -2.33
CA MET A 47 25.57 -11.58 -2.28
C MET A 47 24.89 -10.25 -1.91
N HIS A 48 25.48 -9.49 -0.99
CA HIS A 48 24.90 -8.21 -0.57
C HIS A 48 25.06 -7.11 -1.65
N THR A 49 26.14 -7.13 -2.44
CA THR A 49 26.31 -6.21 -3.57
C THR A 49 25.29 -6.54 -4.66
N GLU A 50 25.09 -7.81 -4.99
CA GLU A 50 24.06 -8.24 -5.96
C GLU A 50 22.64 -7.80 -5.55
N VAL A 51 22.27 -8.04 -4.29
CA VAL A 51 20.95 -7.62 -3.76
C VAL A 51 20.79 -6.10 -3.82
N ARG A 52 21.84 -5.35 -3.47
CA ARG A 52 21.84 -3.89 -3.54
C ARG A 52 21.70 -3.41 -4.99
N GLU A 53 22.46 -3.98 -5.92
CA GLU A 53 22.38 -3.63 -7.34
C GLU A 53 21.01 -3.95 -7.94
N MET A 54 20.46 -5.13 -7.63
CA MET A 54 19.14 -5.53 -8.10
C MET A 54 18.07 -4.58 -7.59
N TRP A 55 18.10 -4.22 -6.30
CA TRP A 55 17.18 -3.23 -5.74
C TRP A 55 17.31 -1.88 -6.44
N HIS A 56 18.55 -1.38 -6.63
CA HIS A 56 18.77 -0.12 -7.34
C HIS A 56 18.24 -0.17 -8.78
N LYS A 57 18.41 -1.29 -9.49
CA LYS A 57 17.87 -1.51 -10.84
C LYS A 57 16.34 -1.47 -10.83
N MET A 58 15.69 -2.23 -9.95
CA MET A 58 14.23 -2.25 -9.83
C MET A 58 13.67 -0.87 -9.46
N TRP A 59 14.32 -0.17 -8.53
CA TRP A 59 13.95 1.19 -8.15
C TRP A 59 14.12 2.16 -9.32
N GLN A 60 15.26 2.13 -10.01
CA GLN A 60 15.53 3.02 -11.15
C GLN A 60 14.57 2.77 -12.31
N GLU A 61 14.26 1.51 -12.61
CA GLU A 61 13.29 1.12 -13.63
C GLU A 61 11.89 1.65 -13.31
N ASN A 62 11.46 1.52 -12.06
CA ASN A 62 10.18 2.06 -11.59
C ASN A 62 10.11 3.59 -11.76
N GLN A 63 11.21 4.30 -11.49
CA GLN A 63 11.30 5.75 -11.68
C GLN A 63 11.32 6.18 -13.16
N ARG A 64 11.94 5.38 -14.04
CA ARG A 64 12.01 5.66 -15.49
C ARG A 64 10.66 5.41 -16.18
N SER A 65 9.92 4.40 -15.74
CA SER A 65 8.58 4.09 -16.24
C SER A 65 7.60 5.27 -16.07
N GLY A 66 7.77 6.08 -15.03
CA GLY A 66 6.95 7.28 -14.78
C GLY A 66 7.26 8.51 -15.65
N LYS A 67 8.35 8.52 -16.45
CA LYS A 67 8.81 9.72 -17.19
C LYS A 67 8.57 9.69 -18.71
N HIS A 68 8.05 8.59 -19.26
CA HIS A 68 7.76 8.48 -20.69
C HIS A 68 6.25 8.55 -20.95
N GLY A 69 5.67 9.74 -20.80
CA GLY A 69 4.25 10.00 -21.05
C GLY A 69 4.05 11.27 -21.89
N GLY A 70 4.56 11.27 -23.13
CA GLY A 70 4.39 12.38 -24.05
C GLY A 70 4.61 11.94 -25.49
N GLY A 71 3.58 11.40 -26.14
CA GLY A 71 3.66 11.06 -27.56
C GLY A 71 2.65 9.98 -27.96
N ALA A 72 1.46 10.45 -28.34
CA ALA A 72 0.47 9.84 -29.23
C ALA A 72 0.41 8.29 -29.35
N GLY A 73 -0.74 7.76 -28.94
CA GLY A 73 -1.38 6.66 -29.67
C GLY A 73 -1.30 5.26 -29.05
N THR A 74 -1.98 5.06 -27.92
CA THR A 74 -2.86 3.93 -27.56
C THR A 74 -2.96 3.86 -26.03
N PRO A 75 -4.14 4.09 -25.41
CA PRO A 75 -4.26 3.94 -23.97
C PRO A 75 -4.37 2.45 -23.65
N LEU A 76 -3.24 1.80 -23.36
CA LEU A 76 -3.27 0.58 -22.55
C LEU A 76 -3.45 1.04 -21.09
N PRO A 77 -4.58 0.74 -20.44
CA PRO A 77 -4.84 1.29 -19.14
C PRO A 77 -4.10 0.45 -18.09
N HIS A 78 -3.41 1.15 -17.19
CA HIS A 78 -2.92 0.68 -15.89
C HIS A 78 -1.61 -0.12 -15.85
N LEU A 79 -0.50 0.61 -15.80
CA LEU A 79 0.56 0.39 -14.80
C LEU A 79 1.37 1.68 -14.64
N GLN A 80 0.66 2.79 -14.46
CA GLN A 80 1.24 4.01 -13.90
C GLN A 80 1.62 3.71 -12.46
N GLY A 81 2.80 4.14 -12.03
CA GLY A 81 3.37 3.96 -10.69
C GLY A 81 2.53 4.59 -9.57
N ALA A 82 1.31 4.11 -9.38
CA ALA A 82 0.65 4.17 -8.10
C ALA A 82 1.51 3.31 -7.16
N PRO A 83 1.74 3.76 -5.90
CA PRO A 83 2.12 2.85 -4.83
C PRO A 83 1.25 1.62 -4.97
N LEU A 84 1.85 0.41 -4.98
CA LEU A 84 1.15 -0.87 -5.08
C LEU A 84 -0.20 -0.70 -4.40
N VAL A 85 -1.26 -0.59 -5.22
CA VAL A 85 -2.56 -0.14 -4.71
C VAL A 85 -2.90 -1.11 -3.60
N ASP A 86 -3.12 -0.56 -2.39
CA ASP A 86 -3.40 -1.39 -1.21
C ASP A 86 -4.36 -2.51 -1.62
N PRO A 87 -4.10 -3.77 -1.23
CA PRO A 87 -4.93 -4.90 -1.63
C PRO A 87 -6.39 -4.52 -1.47
N PRO A 88 -7.28 -4.83 -2.42
CA PRO A 88 -8.64 -4.29 -2.44
C PRO A 88 -9.36 -4.50 -1.10
N ALA A 89 -9.12 -5.63 -0.44
CA ALA A 89 -9.63 -5.90 0.91
C ALA A 89 -9.20 -4.87 1.98
N VAL A 90 -7.94 -4.41 1.95
CA VAL A 90 -7.41 -3.41 2.90
C VAL A 90 -8.04 -2.05 2.66
N LYS A 91 -8.23 -1.65 1.39
CA LYS A 91 -8.92 -0.39 1.04
C LYS A 91 -10.37 -0.40 1.49
N GLU A 92 -11.07 -1.51 1.27
CA GLU A 92 -12.46 -1.63 1.69
C GLU A 92 -12.60 -1.68 3.22
N LEU A 93 -11.64 -2.29 3.92
CA LEU A 93 -11.59 -2.25 5.39
C LEU A 93 -11.37 -0.82 5.90
N LEU A 94 -10.40 -0.09 5.34
CA LEU A 94 -10.14 1.30 5.71
C LEU A 94 -11.36 2.19 5.43
N ARG A 95 -12.04 1.98 4.30
CA ARG A 95 -13.27 2.71 3.96
C ARG A 95 -14.41 2.40 4.93
N ALA A 96 -14.62 1.13 5.26
CA ALA A 96 -15.63 0.70 6.22
C ALA A 96 -15.39 1.32 7.61
N GLU A 97 -14.14 1.34 8.06
CA GLU A 97 -13.73 1.95 9.32
C GLU A 97 -14.01 3.46 9.31
N VAL A 98 -13.56 4.18 8.28
CA VAL A 98 -13.81 5.62 8.14
C VAL A 98 -15.31 5.92 8.09
N LYS A 99 -16.09 5.12 7.38
CA LYS A 99 -17.56 5.26 7.31
C LYS A 99 -18.21 5.05 8.68
N MET A 100 -17.80 4.03 9.43
CA MET A 100 -18.30 3.76 10.78
C MET A 100 -17.96 4.90 11.75
N LEU A 101 -16.74 5.45 11.67
CA LEU A 101 -16.34 6.60 12.49
C LEU A 101 -17.15 7.86 12.16
N LEU A 102 -17.38 8.15 10.87
CA LEU A 102 -18.21 9.28 10.43
C LEU A 102 -19.67 9.14 10.91
N GLN A 103 -20.24 7.93 10.85
CA GLN A 103 -21.58 7.66 11.38
C GLN A 103 -21.64 7.90 12.88
N THR A 104 -20.67 7.37 13.64
CA THR A 104 -20.58 7.56 15.09
C THR A 104 -20.46 9.04 15.46
N LEU A 105 -19.67 9.81 14.73
CA LEU A 105 -19.54 11.26 14.93
C LEU A 105 -20.84 11.99 14.59
N GLY A 106 -21.52 11.60 13.51
CA GLY A 106 -22.82 12.12 13.13
C GLY A 106 -23.87 11.90 14.20
N GLU A 107 -23.98 10.68 14.73
CA GLU A 107 -24.91 10.37 15.84
C GLU A 107 -24.62 11.20 17.09
N LYS A 108 -23.35 11.40 17.43
CA LYS A 108 -22.94 12.25 18.56
C LYS A 108 -23.25 13.73 18.30
N ALA A 109 -23.15 14.21 17.07
CA ALA A 109 -23.53 15.57 16.69
C ALA A 109 -25.05 15.76 16.79
N SER A 110 -25.83 14.82 16.25
CA SER A 110 -27.29 14.83 16.33
C SER A 110 -27.79 14.82 17.78
N ARG A 111 -27.19 13.98 18.65
CA ARG A 111 -27.50 13.98 20.09
C ARG A 111 -27.16 15.30 20.78
N ALA A 112 -26.18 16.04 20.26
CA ALA A 112 -25.77 17.34 20.75
C ALA A 112 -26.50 18.51 20.06
N GLY A 113 -27.49 18.23 19.20
CA GLY A 113 -28.24 19.25 18.46
C GLY A 113 -27.43 19.99 17.38
N ARG A 114 -26.29 19.44 16.98
CA ARG A 114 -25.43 20.00 15.92
C ARG A 114 -25.76 19.38 14.58
N ASP A 115 -25.65 20.18 13.53
CA ASP A 115 -25.85 19.70 12.16
C ASP A 115 -24.71 18.76 11.74
N VAL A 116 -25.08 17.62 11.17
CA VAL A 116 -24.13 16.60 10.69
C VAL A 116 -23.42 17.11 9.43
N GLU A 117 -24.12 17.87 8.60
CA GLU A 117 -23.56 18.33 7.35
C GLU A 117 -22.50 19.42 7.58
N GLU A 118 -22.74 20.36 8.48
CA GLU A 118 -21.72 21.31 8.98
C GLU A 118 -20.48 20.60 9.56
N LEU A 119 -20.66 19.46 10.23
CA LEU A 119 -19.56 18.64 10.75
C LEU A 119 -18.74 18.03 9.60
N LEU A 120 -19.40 17.50 8.56
CA LEU A 120 -18.73 16.91 7.40
C LEU A 120 -17.94 17.96 6.60
N HIS A 121 -18.45 19.19 6.47
CA HIS A 121 -17.74 20.30 5.81
C HIS A 121 -16.38 20.65 6.45
N ARG A 122 -16.15 20.24 7.71
CA ARG A 122 -14.87 20.44 8.39
C ARG A 122 -13.78 19.46 7.92
N TYR A 123 -14.17 18.37 7.26
CA TYR A 123 -13.26 17.36 6.75
C TYR A 123 -12.95 17.59 5.27
N LYS A 124 -11.79 17.08 4.84
CA LYS A 124 -11.36 17.19 3.44
C LYS A 124 -12.34 16.45 2.51
N PRO A 125 -12.85 17.09 1.45
CA PRO A 125 -13.85 16.49 0.57
C PRO A 125 -13.32 15.26 -0.17
N GLU A 126 -12.01 15.17 -0.41
CA GLU A 126 -11.38 14.01 -1.05
C GLU A 126 -11.48 12.76 -0.17
N THR A 127 -11.32 12.91 1.15
CA THR A 127 -11.43 11.82 2.12
C THR A 127 -12.87 11.35 2.25
N LEU A 128 -13.82 12.29 2.27
CA LEU A 128 -15.25 11.98 2.31
C LEU A 128 -15.68 11.22 1.05
N ASN A 129 -15.29 11.70 -0.14
CA ASN A 129 -15.61 11.02 -1.39
C ASN A 129 -14.92 9.65 -1.48
N TYR A 130 -13.71 9.50 -0.96
CA TYR A 130 -13.01 8.21 -0.93
C TYR A 130 -13.73 7.16 -0.08
N ALA A 131 -14.24 7.55 1.09
CA ALA A 131 -14.91 6.64 2.02
C ALA A 131 -16.40 6.42 1.69
N LEU A 132 -17.09 7.46 1.21
CA LEU A 132 -18.54 7.45 0.96
C LEU A 132 -18.92 7.23 -0.51
N GLY A 133 -18.03 7.53 -1.45
CA GLY A 133 -18.30 7.51 -2.90
C GLY A 133 -18.23 6.11 -3.54
N HIS A 134 -17.83 5.07 -2.81
CA HIS A 134 -17.91 3.70 -3.31
C HIS A 134 -19.35 3.21 -3.20
N ARG A 135 -20.15 3.44 -4.26
CA ARG A 135 -21.46 2.78 -4.40
C ARG A 135 -21.25 1.28 -4.32
N ASP A 136 -22.03 0.62 -3.47
CA ASP A 136 -22.12 -0.84 -3.29
C ASP A 136 -22.24 -1.57 -4.63
N ARG A 137 -21.10 -1.81 -5.28
CA ARG A 137 -21.03 -2.55 -6.55
C ARG A 137 -21.00 -4.06 -6.32
N CYS A 138 -21.00 -4.49 -5.06
CA CYS A 138 -20.85 -5.89 -4.66
C CYS A 138 -22.17 -6.68 -4.58
N TYR A 139 -23.33 -6.07 -4.87
CA TYR A 139 -24.61 -6.82 -4.89
C TYR A 139 -25.19 -7.09 -6.29
N THR A 140 -24.59 -6.60 -7.38
CA THR A 140 -25.20 -6.72 -8.73
C THR A 140 -24.67 -7.86 -9.61
N ASN A 141 -23.61 -8.58 -9.23
CA ASN A 141 -22.99 -9.59 -10.11
C ASN A 141 -23.19 -11.04 -9.66
N CYS A 142 -24.31 -11.35 -9.00
CA CYS A 142 -24.78 -12.73 -8.84
C CYS A 142 -26.13 -12.89 -9.55
N THR A 143 -26.20 -12.55 -10.84
CA THR A 143 -27.23 -13.10 -11.72
C THR A 143 -26.48 -13.92 -12.76
N ASN A 144 -26.59 -15.25 -12.61
CA ASN A 144 -26.06 -16.24 -13.53
C ASN A 144 -26.54 -15.95 -14.97
N PRO A 145 -25.79 -16.40 -15.99
CA PRO A 145 -26.17 -16.20 -17.38
C PRO A 145 -27.56 -16.80 -17.62
N GLU A 146 -28.41 -15.95 -18.17
CA GLU A 146 -29.74 -16.24 -18.66
C GLU A 146 -29.66 -17.38 -19.67
N ASP A 147 -29.96 -18.60 -19.20
CA ASP A 147 -30.29 -19.72 -20.06
C ASP A 147 -31.77 -20.02 -19.86
N THR A 148 -32.53 -19.56 -20.85
CA THR A 148 -33.80 -20.09 -21.34
C THR A 148 -35.02 -20.07 -20.40
N ASP A 149 -35.92 -19.13 -20.71
CA ASP A 149 -37.37 -19.29 -20.80
C ASP A 149 -38.09 -20.05 -19.67
N SER A 150 -38.79 -19.29 -18.80
CA SER A 150 -40.21 -19.51 -18.45
C SER A 150 -40.57 -18.98 -17.06
N GLY A 151 -41.61 -18.15 -17.00
CA GLY A 151 -42.51 -18.11 -15.83
C GLY A 151 -42.19 -17.08 -14.74
N SER A 152 -42.79 -15.90 -14.83
CA SER A 152 -42.85 -14.90 -13.76
C SER A 152 -43.53 -15.44 -12.49
N ARG A 153 -42.92 -15.21 -11.31
CA ARG A 153 -43.54 -14.51 -10.16
C ARG A 153 -42.57 -14.35 -8.97
N LEU A 154 -42.51 -13.12 -8.47
CA LEU A 154 -41.77 -12.59 -7.32
C LEU A 154 -41.66 -13.54 -6.10
N ALA A 155 -40.44 -13.70 -5.59
CA ALA A 155 -40.20 -14.06 -4.19
C ALA A 155 -39.34 -13.00 -3.51
N ARG A 156 -39.92 -12.37 -2.49
CA ARG A 156 -39.28 -11.45 -1.54
C ARG A 156 -38.10 -12.15 -0.85
N ALA A 157 -36.88 -11.64 -0.99
CA ALA A 157 -35.77 -12.03 -0.13
C ALA A 157 -35.66 -11.04 1.04
N GLN A 158 -35.99 -11.55 2.23
CA GLN A 158 -35.80 -10.88 3.52
C GLN A 158 -34.31 -10.64 3.79
N ALA A 159 -34.03 -9.51 4.42
CA ALA A 159 -32.76 -9.18 5.02
C ALA A 159 -32.42 -10.17 6.14
N CYS A 160 -31.20 -10.69 6.14
CA CYS A 160 -30.56 -11.29 7.32
C CYS A 160 -29.28 -10.50 7.63
N PHE A 161 -29.36 -9.64 8.64
CA PHE A 161 -28.20 -9.26 9.45
C PHE A 161 -27.90 -10.42 10.39
N ILE A 162 -26.63 -10.84 10.49
CA ILE A 162 -26.17 -11.72 11.56
C ILE A 162 -25.13 -10.96 12.38
N TYR A 163 -25.33 -11.07 13.70
CA TYR A 163 -24.55 -10.54 14.82
C TYR A 163 -23.11 -11.03 14.86
#